data_AF-A0A6I8PCZ7-F1
#
_entry.id   AF-A0A6I8PCZ7-F1
#
_cell.length_a   1.000
_cell.length_b   1.000
_cell.length_c   1.000
_cell.angle_alpha   90.00
_cell.angle_beta   90.00
_cell.angle_gamma   90.00
#
_symmetry.space_group_name_H-M   'P 1'
#
loop_
_entity.id
_entity.type
_entity.pdbx_description
1 polymer ?
#
loop_
_entity_poly.entity_id
_entity_poly.type
_entity_poly.pdbx_seq_one_letter_code
_entity_poly.pdbx_strand_id
1 'polypeptide(L)'
;MVFEPGVALPRVFITLVCCSKWIGNKCRPERDVERERETHNYLSQEEIKEKVQNYNLAVTDKLKMTLNSNGIYTGFIKVQLDLCRPVTVCSPQSPLSPGTPALNTDGSMNTLHISSTNTVREVIEALLRKFLVADHPTKFALYKRCHREDQVYACKLSDREHPLYLRLVAGPRTDTLSFVLREHETGEWEAFSLPELQNFLRILDKEEDEQLQGVKRRYAAYRHKLEEALSEVWKPG
;
A
#
# COMPACT_ATOMS: atom_id res chain seq x y z
N MET A 1 27.75 13.20 -8.35
CA MET A 1 27.45 13.57 -6.95
C MET A 1 28.11 12.54 -6.06
N VAL A 2 28.97 12.96 -5.14
CA VAL A 2 29.65 12.06 -4.20
C VAL A 2 28.78 12.01 -2.94
N PHE A 3 28.22 10.84 -2.62
CA PHE A 3 27.48 10.67 -1.37
C PHE A 3 28.47 10.37 -0.23
N GLU A 4 28.52 11.26 0.76
CA GLU A 4 29.26 11.11 2.01
C GLU A 4 28.75 9.88 2.80
N PRO A 5 29.66 9.06 3.39
CA PRO A 5 29.28 7.90 4.17
C PRO A 5 28.84 8.35 5.57
N GLY A 6 27.52 8.47 5.78
CA GLY A 6 26.98 8.83 7.10
C GLY A 6 25.56 9.38 7.12
N VAL A 7 24.95 9.61 5.96
CA VAL A 7 23.52 9.97 5.93
C VAL A 7 22.71 8.69 6.12
N ALA A 8 22.23 8.49 7.35
CA ALA A 8 21.19 7.51 7.64
C ALA A 8 20.04 7.74 6.66
N LEU A 9 19.86 6.83 5.69
CA LEU A 9 18.72 6.86 4.79
C LEU A 9 17.48 6.52 5.63
N PRO A 10 16.62 7.49 5.95
CA PRO A 10 15.49 7.23 6.80
C PRO A 10 14.43 6.50 5.95
N ARG A 11 13.99 5.34 6.43
CA ARG A 11 12.65 4.79 6.16
C ARG A 11 12.36 4.22 4.75
N VAL A 12 13.37 4.04 3.90
CA VAL A 12 13.18 3.39 2.57
C VAL A 12 13.22 1.86 2.65
N PHE A 13 13.77 1.30 3.73
CA PHE A 13 13.92 -0.14 3.97
C PHE A 13 12.62 -0.95 3.99
N ILE A 14 11.50 -0.24 4.15
CA ILE A 14 10.17 -0.79 4.42
C ILE A 14 9.44 -1.08 3.09
N THR A 15 9.59 -0.20 2.11
CA THR A 15 8.74 -0.20 0.90
C THR A 15 8.98 -1.39 -0.03
N LEU A 16 10.24 -1.87 -0.13
CA LEU A 16 10.62 -2.94 -1.07
C LEU A 16 10.43 -4.35 -0.50
N VAL A 17 10.72 -4.59 0.78
CA VAL A 17 10.72 -5.95 1.35
C VAL A 17 9.29 -6.44 1.67
N CYS A 18 8.35 -5.55 1.99
CA CYS A 18 7.00 -5.96 2.40
C CYS A 18 6.06 -6.27 1.23
N CYS A 19 6.28 -5.70 0.04
CA CYS A 19 5.41 -5.95 -1.11
C CYS A 19 5.51 -7.41 -1.58
N SER A 20 6.71 -8.00 -1.48
CA SER A 20 7.00 -9.37 -1.91
C SER A 20 6.47 -10.47 -0.98
N LYS A 21 6.13 -10.14 0.28
CA LYS A 21 5.87 -11.14 1.33
C LYS A 21 4.42 -11.27 1.78
N TRP A 22 3.50 -10.45 1.24
CA TRP A 22 2.06 -10.60 1.51
C TRP A 22 1.36 -11.54 0.51
N ILE A 23 1.95 -11.78 -0.66
CA ILE A 23 1.47 -12.79 -1.61
C ILE A 23 2.15 -14.11 -1.27
N GLY A 24 1.64 -14.76 -0.23
CA GLY A 24 1.95 -16.15 0.09
C GLY A 24 1.35 -17.08 -0.97
N ASN A 25 1.86 -17.02 -2.21
CA ASN A 25 1.86 -18.10 -3.17
C ASN A 25 2.97 -17.84 -4.22
N LYS A 26 4.11 -18.53 -4.02
CA LYS A 26 5.26 -18.74 -4.93
C LYS A 26 5.53 -17.64 -5.98
N CYS A 27 6.47 -16.75 -5.70
CA CYS A 27 7.28 -16.10 -6.72
C CYS A 27 8.70 -16.69 -6.70
N ARG A 28 9.01 -17.54 -7.67
CA ARG A 28 10.41 -17.78 -8.08
C ARG A 28 10.82 -16.65 -9.02
N PRO A 29 12.05 -16.14 -8.95
CA PRO A 29 12.56 -15.24 -9.97
C PRO A 29 13.04 -16.10 -11.15
N GLU A 30 12.54 -15.85 -12.36
CA GLU A 30 13.31 -16.04 -13.60
C GLU A 30 12.51 -15.64 -14.86
N ARG A 31 13.06 -14.60 -15.52
CA ARG A 31 13.18 -14.36 -16.97
C ARG A 31 11.96 -14.17 -17.87
N ASP A 32 12.07 -13.04 -18.57
CA ASP A 32 11.64 -12.72 -19.93
C ASP A 32 10.17 -12.40 -20.23
N VAL A 33 10.01 -11.13 -20.64
CA VAL A 33 9.11 -10.52 -21.62
C VAL A 33 8.08 -11.47 -22.25
N GLU A 34 6.81 -11.02 -22.23
CA GLU A 34 5.69 -11.54 -23.03
C GLU A 34 4.82 -12.66 -22.41
N ARG A 35 4.29 -12.43 -21.19
CA ARG A 35 3.04 -13.10 -20.75
C ARG A 35 2.26 -12.34 -19.66
N GLU A 36 1.99 -11.05 -19.81
CA GLU A 36 0.93 -10.40 -19.03
C GLU A 36 -0.46 -10.66 -19.64
N ARG A 37 -0.87 -11.93 -19.67
CA ARG A 37 -2.28 -12.30 -19.75
C ARG A 37 -2.70 -12.77 -18.36
N GLU A 38 -3.61 -12.02 -17.75
CA GLU A 38 -4.57 -12.47 -16.73
C GLU A 38 -3.99 -13.07 -15.43
N THR A 39 -3.74 -12.20 -14.44
CA THR A 39 -3.62 -12.58 -13.03
C THR A 39 -4.89 -12.21 -12.23
N HIS A 40 -6.07 -12.36 -12.83
CA HIS A 40 -7.37 -12.27 -12.12
C HIS A 40 -7.74 -13.55 -11.34
N ASN A 41 -6.86 -14.54 -11.29
CA ASN A 41 -7.15 -15.83 -10.67
C ASN A 41 -6.58 -15.89 -9.26
N TYR A 42 -7.40 -15.79 -8.22
CA TYR A 42 -7.04 -16.42 -6.93
C TYR A 42 -8.21 -16.85 -6.03
N LEU A 43 -9.46 -16.46 -6.30
CA LEU A 43 -10.59 -16.94 -5.50
C LEU A 43 -11.72 -17.47 -6.41
N SER A 44 -12.21 -18.66 -6.11
CA SER A 44 -13.42 -19.21 -6.72
C SER A 44 -14.65 -18.42 -6.32
N GLN A 45 -15.76 -18.62 -7.03
CA GLN A 45 -17.02 -17.94 -6.71
C GLN A 45 -17.52 -18.31 -5.30
N GLU A 46 -17.27 -19.55 -4.86
CA GLU A 46 -17.56 -20.03 -3.51
C GLU A 46 -16.70 -19.34 -2.46
N GLU A 47 -15.39 -19.19 -2.71
CA GLU A 47 -14.48 -18.49 -1.80
C GLU A 47 -14.81 -17.00 -1.70
N ILE A 48 -15.22 -16.37 -2.81
CA ILE A 48 -15.72 -14.99 -2.80
C ILE A 48 -16.97 -14.89 -1.94
N LYS A 49 -17.93 -15.82 -2.10
CA LYS A 49 -19.15 -15.84 -1.32
C LYS A 49 -18.86 -15.99 0.17
N GLU A 50 -17.98 -16.91 0.54
CA GLU A 50 -17.57 -17.12 1.92
C GLU A 50 -16.87 -15.87 2.48
N LYS A 51 -15.92 -15.28 1.75
CA LYS A 51 -15.24 -14.07 2.19
C LYS A 51 -16.20 -12.89 2.35
N VAL A 52 -17.17 -12.72 1.45
CA VAL A 52 -18.18 -11.65 1.57
C VAL A 52 -19.03 -11.85 2.83
N GLN A 53 -19.42 -13.09 3.13
CA GLN A 53 -20.13 -13.41 4.37
C GLN A 53 -19.29 -13.10 5.61
N ASN A 54 -18.05 -13.60 5.66
CA ASN A 54 -17.12 -13.36 6.76
C ASN A 54 -16.81 -11.86 6.94
N TYR A 55 -16.63 -11.13 5.84
CA TYR A 55 -16.46 -9.68 5.83
C TYR A 55 -17.67 -9.02 6.49
N ASN A 56 -18.89 -9.34 6.05
CA ASN A 56 -20.12 -8.74 6.56
C ASN A 56 -20.44 -9.08 8.03
N LEU A 57 -19.93 -10.20 8.53
CA LEU A 57 -20.01 -10.57 9.94
C LEU A 57 -19.04 -9.75 10.80
N ALA A 58 -17.85 -9.43 10.26
CA ALA A 58 -16.82 -8.65 10.94
C ALA A 58 -17.02 -7.12 10.83
N VAL A 59 -17.85 -6.66 9.89
CA VAL A 59 -18.17 -5.23 9.72
C VAL A 59 -18.95 -4.72 10.93
N THR A 60 -18.41 -3.70 11.59
CA THR A 60 -19.06 -3.01 12.72
C THR A 60 -19.93 -1.82 12.29
N ASP A 61 -19.75 -1.32 11.06
CA ASP A 61 -20.51 -0.20 10.52
C ASP A 61 -21.59 -0.66 9.50
N LYS A 62 -22.16 0.27 8.74
CA LYS A 62 -23.19 -0.06 7.71
C LYS A 62 -22.57 -0.39 6.35
N LEU A 63 -21.23 -0.39 6.22
CA LEU A 63 -20.52 -0.48 4.95
C LEU A 63 -20.23 -1.94 4.57
N LYS A 64 -21.31 -2.69 4.37
CA LYS A 64 -21.27 -4.11 3.99
C LYS A 64 -21.01 -4.29 2.49
N MET A 65 -20.58 -5.49 2.13
CA MET A 65 -20.48 -5.94 0.74
C MET A 65 -21.72 -6.71 0.32
N THR A 66 -22.09 -6.61 -0.95
CA THR A 66 -23.23 -7.32 -1.53
C THR A 66 -22.74 -8.15 -2.70
N LEU A 67 -23.00 -9.46 -2.69
CA LEU A 67 -22.71 -10.35 -3.81
C LEU A 67 -23.95 -10.44 -4.70
N ASN A 68 -23.80 -10.12 -5.99
CA ASN A 68 -24.87 -10.27 -6.98
C ASN A 68 -24.90 -11.69 -7.56
N SER A 69 -26.03 -12.08 -8.13
CA SER A 69 -26.22 -13.36 -8.84
C SER A 69 -25.18 -13.61 -9.94
N ASN A 70 -24.68 -12.53 -10.55
CA ASN A 70 -23.75 -12.56 -11.68
C ASN A 70 -22.30 -12.75 -11.23
N GLY A 71 -22.04 -13.03 -9.95
CA GLY A 71 -20.69 -13.20 -9.37
C GLY A 71 -19.96 -11.88 -9.07
N ILE A 72 -20.45 -10.75 -9.57
CA ILE A 72 -19.96 -9.41 -9.24
C ILE A 72 -20.42 -9.03 -7.84
N TYR A 73 -19.49 -8.62 -6.99
CA TYR A 73 -19.81 -8.05 -5.69
C TYR A 73 -19.58 -6.54 -5.68
N THR A 74 -20.33 -5.83 -4.86
CA THR A 74 -20.18 -4.39 -4.62
C THR A 74 -19.91 -4.15 -3.15
N GLY A 75 -19.34 -3.00 -2.84
CA GLY A 75 -19.06 -2.62 -1.47
C GLY A 75 -18.40 -1.25 -1.40
N PHE A 76 -17.87 -0.95 -0.22
CA PHE A 76 -17.31 0.36 0.06
C PHE A 76 -15.81 0.31 0.29
N ILE A 77 -15.12 1.33 -0.22
CA ILE A 77 -13.73 1.60 0.15
C ILE A 77 -13.62 3.03 0.68
N LYS A 78 -12.71 3.22 1.65
CA LYS A 78 -12.34 4.53 2.17
C LYS A 78 -10.96 4.89 1.62
N VAL A 79 -10.88 6.02 0.92
CA VAL A 79 -9.64 6.53 0.33
C VAL A 79 -9.36 7.88 0.98
N GLN A 80 -8.20 8.00 1.63
CA GLN A 80 -7.69 9.28 2.09
C GLN A 80 -7.10 10.03 0.90
N LEU A 81 -7.43 11.30 0.74
CA LEU A 81 -6.79 12.17 -0.23
C LEU A 81 -5.66 12.93 0.44
N ASP A 82 -4.50 12.89 -0.19
CA ASP A 82 -3.26 13.49 0.28
C ASP A 82 -2.64 14.19 -0.94
N LEU A 83 -3.23 15.35 -1.28
CA LEU A 83 -2.93 16.12 -2.47
C LEU A 83 -2.30 17.45 -2.04
N CYS A 84 -1.00 17.63 -2.31
CA CYS A 84 -0.31 18.90 -2.09
C CYS A 84 -0.72 19.90 -3.16
N ARG A 85 -1.71 20.76 -2.88
CA ARG A 85 -2.05 21.86 -3.79
C ARG A 85 -1.10 23.02 -3.52
N PRO A 86 -0.28 23.47 -4.49
CA PRO A 86 0.26 24.82 -4.39
C PRO A 86 -0.92 25.79 -4.43
N VAL A 87 -0.97 26.71 -3.48
CA VAL A 87 -1.91 27.85 -3.47
C VAL A 87 -1.47 28.83 -4.56
N THR A 88 -1.56 28.41 -5.83
CA THR A 88 -1.39 29.32 -6.95
C THR A 88 -2.76 29.89 -7.26
N VAL A 89 -3.03 31.00 -6.58
CA VAL A 89 -4.00 32.04 -6.89
C VAL A 89 -4.44 31.97 -8.37
N CYS A 90 -5.65 31.46 -8.62
CA CYS A 90 -6.32 31.69 -9.89
C CYS A 90 -6.80 33.15 -9.94
N SER A 91 -6.09 34.03 -10.66
CA SER A 91 -6.70 35.10 -11.46
C SER A 91 -5.64 35.87 -12.26
N PRO A 92 -5.98 36.49 -13.41
CA PRO A 92 -7.35 36.78 -13.91
C PRO A 92 -7.59 36.34 -15.36
N GLN A 93 -8.76 35.74 -15.65
CA GLN A 93 -9.59 35.90 -16.88
C GLN A 93 -10.61 34.76 -17.02
N SER A 94 -11.67 34.79 -16.19
CA SER A 94 -12.99 34.31 -16.61
C SER A 94 -14.07 34.80 -15.62
N PRO A 95 -15.16 35.43 -16.08
CA PRO A 95 -16.17 35.99 -15.19
C PRO A 95 -17.23 34.93 -14.86
N LEU A 96 -17.04 34.12 -13.81
CA LEU A 96 -18.14 33.43 -13.14
C LEU A 96 -17.89 33.29 -11.63
N SER A 97 -18.71 34.03 -10.87
CA SER A 97 -19.09 33.88 -9.46
C SER A 97 -18.03 33.98 -8.34
N PRO A 98 -18.15 34.95 -7.42
CA PRO A 98 -17.28 35.07 -6.24
C PRO A 98 -17.69 34.09 -5.14
N GLY A 99 -16.74 33.31 -4.62
CA GLY A 99 -16.88 32.74 -3.27
C GLY A 99 -16.70 31.24 -3.07
N THR A 100 -15.85 30.52 -3.82
CA THR A 100 -15.43 29.16 -3.39
C THR A 100 -13.94 29.15 -3.06
N PRO A 101 -13.53 29.15 -1.78
CA PRO A 101 -12.13 28.97 -1.42
C PRO A 101 -11.66 27.58 -1.86
N ALA A 102 -10.45 27.52 -2.42
CA ALA A 102 -9.80 26.30 -2.85
C ALA A 102 -9.82 25.26 -1.72
N LEU A 103 -10.41 24.10 -1.99
CA LEU A 103 -10.48 23.00 -1.03
C LEU A 103 -9.07 22.41 -0.88
N ASN A 104 -8.38 22.78 0.19
CA ASN A 104 -7.24 22.02 0.69
C ASN A 104 -7.80 20.67 1.17
N THR A 105 -7.71 19.66 0.31
CA THR A 105 -8.27 18.32 0.58
C THR A 105 -7.30 17.41 1.34
N ASP A 106 -6.20 17.98 1.85
CA ASP A 106 -5.16 17.28 2.61
C ASP A 106 -5.79 16.59 3.83
N GLY A 107 -5.76 15.26 3.82
CA GLY A 107 -6.31 14.42 4.90
C GLY A 107 -7.80 14.11 4.79
N SER A 108 -8.51 14.54 3.74
CA SER A 108 -9.94 14.22 3.62
C SER A 108 -10.17 12.73 3.31
N MET A 109 -11.14 12.11 3.99
CA MET A 109 -11.52 10.72 3.76
C MET A 109 -12.73 10.65 2.83
N ASN A 110 -12.61 9.99 1.68
CA ASN A 110 -13.71 9.77 0.76
C ASN A 110 -14.16 8.30 0.78
N THR A 111 -15.45 8.08 1.02
CA THR A 111 -16.05 6.75 0.95
C THR A 111 -16.71 6.57 -0.41
N LEU A 112 -16.27 5.57 -1.17
CA LEU A 112 -16.79 5.24 -2.49
C LEU A 112 -17.54 3.92 -2.42
N HIS A 113 -18.68 3.83 -3.10
CA HIS A 113 -19.34 2.56 -3.39
C HIS A 113 -18.92 2.11 -4.79
N ILE A 114 -18.28 0.95 -4.89
CA ILE A 114 -17.70 0.42 -6.13
C ILE A 114 -18.04 -1.07 -6.30
N SER A 115 -17.86 -1.60 -7.51
CA SER A 115 -17.95 -3.03 -7.81
C SER A 115 -16.58 -3.69 -7.83
N SER A 116 -16.58 -5.03 -7.85
CA SER A 116 -15.38 -5.86 -7.98
C SER A 116 -14.65 -5.68 -9.31
N THR A 117 -15.32 -5.13 -10.33
CA THR A 117 -14.74 -4.88 -11.66
C THR A 117 -14.08 -3.51 -11.76
N ASN A 118 -14.34 -2.59 -10.81
CA ASN A 118 -13.73 -1.27 -10.86
C ASN A 118 -12.21 -1.37 -10.69
N THR A 119 -11.49 -0.71 -11.59
CA THR A 119 -10.02 -0.69 -11.56
C THR A 119 -9.49 0.48 -10.73
N VAL A 120 -8.22 0.43 -10.33
CA VAL A 120 -7.52 1.53 -9.67
C VAL A 120 -7.61 2.80 -10.51
N ARG A 121 -7.40 2.70 -11.83
CA ARG A 121 -7.50 3.84 -12.75
C ARG A 121 -8.87 4.53 -12.69
N GLU A 122 -9.94 3.75 -12.77
CA GLU A 122 -11.31 4.29 -12.69
C GLU A 122 -11.58 4.96 -11.34
N VAL A 123 -11.07 4.38 -10.25
CA VAL A 123 -11.18 4.97 -8.90
C VAL A 123 -10.44 6.31 -8.82
N ILE A 124 -9.23 6.40 -9.38
CA ILE A 124 -8.46 7.65 -9.46
C ILE A 124 -9.25 8.69 -10.27
N GLU A 125 -9.66 8.36 -11.49
CA GLU A 125 -10.42 9.28 -12.36
C GLU A 125 -11.72 9.76 -11.70
N ALA A 126 -12.46 8.88 -11.03
CA ALA A 126 -13.69 9.23 -10.32
C ALA A 126 -13.43 10.16 -9.13
N LEU A 127 -12.35 9.93 -8.38
CA LEU A 127 -11.95 10.79 -7.27
C LEU A 127 -11.53 12.17 -7.77
N LEU A 128 -10.67 12.25 -8.77
CA LEU A 128 -10.18 13.53 -9.32
C LEU A 128 -11.35 14.37 -9.87
N ARG A 129 -12.29 13.73 -10.59
CA ARG A 129 -13.50 14.38 -11.07
C ARG A 129 -14.37 14.90 -9.92
N LYS A 130 -14.55 14.12 -8.86
CA LYS A 130 -15.34 14.50 -7.68
C LYS A 130 -14.73 15.71 -6.92
N PHE A 131 -13.41 15.84 -6.91
CA PHE A 131 -12.70 16.93 -6.25
C PHE A 131 -12.24 18.06 -7.19
N LEU A 132 -12.74 18.05 -8.44
CA LEU A 132 -12.46 19.05 -9.46
C LEU A 132 -10.95 19.29 -9.67
N VAL A 133 -10.17 18.22 -9.66
CA VAL A 133 -8.74 18.27 -9.94
C VAL A 133 -8.55 18.30 -11.46
N ALA A 134 -7.93 19.37 -11.97
CA ALA A 134 -7.72 19.58 -13.40
C ALA A 134 -6.49 18.84 -13.96
N ASP A 135 -5.60 18.36 -13.09
CA ASP A 135 -4.41 17.63 -13.47
C ASP A 135 -4.70 16.27 -14.10
N HIS A 136 -3.76 15.81 -14.92
CA HIS A 136 -3.87 14.53 -15.61
C HIS A 136 -3.84 13.35 -14.60
N PRO A 137 -4.69 12.32 -14.74
CA PRO A 137 -4.77 11.20 -13.78
C PRO A 137 -3.46 10.44 -13.58
N THR A 138 -2.56 10.46 -14.57
CA THR A 138 -1.23 9.82 -14.49
C THR A 138 -0.29 10.49 -13.48
N LYS A 139 -0.57 11.74 -13.10
CA LYS A 139 0.15 12.41 -12.00
C LYS A 139 -0.27 11.89 -10.63
N PHE A 140 -1.28 11.03 -10.54
CA PHE A 140 -1.76 10.51 -9.28
C PHE A 140 -1.59 9.01 -9.22
N ALA A 141 -1.40 8.50 -8.01
CA ALA A 141 -1.34 7.08 -7.77
C ALA A 141 -2.14 6.75 -6.51
N LEU A 142 -2.83 5.61 -6.56
CA LEU A 142 -3.49 5.03 -5.41
C LEU A 142 -2.50 4.10 -4.71
N TYR A 143 -2.30 4.33 -3.41
CA TYR A 143 -1.43 3.53 -2.56
C TYR A 143 -2.27 2.69 -1.61
N LYS A 144 -1.88 1.43 -1.42
CA LYS A 144 -2.32 0.62 -0.28
C LYS A 144 -1.37 0.86 0.89
N ARG A 145 -1.92 1.14 2.07
CA ARG A 145 -1.18 1.20 3.34
C ARG A 145 -1.53 0.00 4.20
N CYS A 146 -0.52 -0.75 4.63
CA CYS A 146 -0.67 -1.92 5.49
C CYS A 146 0.17 -1.73 6.76
N HIS A 147 -0.33 -2.23 7.89
CA HIS A 147 0.39 -2.20 9.16
C HIS A 147 1.07 -3.55 9.43
N ARG A 148 2.36 -3.54 9.75
CA ARG A 148 3.11 -4.73 10.17
C ARG A 148 4.12 -4.34 11.25
N GLU A 149 4.08 -5.03 12.40
CA GLU A 149 5.08 -4.89 13.48
C GLU A 149 5.36 -3.43 13.90
N ASP A 150 4.30 -2.62 14.07
CA ASP A 150 4.35 -1.18 14.45
C ASP A 150 4.87 -0.23 13.36
N GLN A 151 5.04 -0.72 12.13
CA GLN A 151 5.45 0.07 10.97
C GLN A 151 4.34 0.12 9.90
N VAL A 152 4.16 1.30 9.30
CA VAL A 152 3.19 1.52 8.21
C VAL A 152 3.92 1.47 6.88
N TYR A 153 3.53 0.50 6.05
CA TYR A 153 4.05 0.29 4.70
C TYR A 153 3.08 0.88 3.68
N ALA A 154 3.57 1.57 2.66
CA ALA A 154 2.73 2.07 1.56
C ALA A 154 3.25 1.55 0.22
N CYS A 155 2.39 0.93 -0.59
CA CYS A 155 2.76 0.43 -1.91
C CYS A 155 1.84 1.02 -2.98
N LYS A 156 2.41 1.48 -4.10
CA LYS A 156 1.65 1.93 -5.27
C LYS A 156 0.88 0.75 -5.84
N LEU A 157 -0.40 0.95 -6.12
CA LEU A 157 -1.24 0.00 -6.85
C LEU A 157 -1.08 0.21 -8.36
N SER A 158 -1.13 -0.88 -9.11
CA SER A 158 -1.18 -0.85 -10.56
C SER A 158 -2.57 -0.42 -11.04
N ASP A 159 -2.62 0.32 -12.15
CA ASP A 159 -3.85 0.83 -12.76
C ASP A 159 -4.89 -0.25 -13.04
N ARG A 160 -4.45 -1.50 -13.25
CA ARG A 160 -5.30 -2.66 -13.56
C ARG A 160 -5.78 -3.44 -12.33
N GLU A 161 -5.27 -3.15 -11.15
CA GLU A 161 -5.71 -3.82 -9.92
C GLU A 161 -7.13 -3.40 -9.53
N HIS A 162 -7.76 -4.20 -8.67
CA HIS A 162 -9.13 -4.00 -8.20
C HIS A 162 -9.17 -3.68 -6.70
N PRO A 163 -9.38 -2.40 -6.30
CA PRO A 163 -9.33 -1.99 -4.89
C PRO A 163 -10.34 -2.71 -4.00
N LEU A 164 -11.53 -3.04 -4.53
CA LEU A 164 -12.55 -3.75 -3.75
C LEU A 164 -12.15 -5.19 -3.44
N TYR A 165 -11.46 -5.85 -4.37
CA TYR A 165 -10.91 -7.19 -4.13
C TYR A 165 -9.87 -7.16 -3.01
N LEU A 166 -8.94 -6.20 -3.05
CA LEU A 166 -7.96 -6.03 -1.97
C LEU A 166 -8.62 -5.80 -0.61
N ARG A 167 -9.70 -5.02 -0.58
CA ARG A 167 -10.50 -4.81 0.64
C ARG A 167 -11.17 -6.09 1.12
N LEU A 168 -11.74 -6.89 0.22
CA LEU A 168 -12.38 -8.16 0.56
C LEU A 168 -11.38 -9.15 1.19
N VAL A 169 -10.17 -9.24 0.63
CA VAL A 169 -9.13 -10.15 1.12
C VAL A 169 -8.55 -9.68 2.46
N ALA A 170 -8.34 -8.38 2.64
CA ALA A 170 -7.79 -7.82 3.88
C ALA A 170 -8.80 -7.71 5.03
N GLY A 171 -10.10 -7.65 4.72
CA GLY A 171 -11.16 -7.47 5.71
C GLY A 171 -11.56 -6.00 5.96
N PRO A 172 -12.57 -5.78 6.81
CA PRO A 172 -13.20 -4.47 6.98
C PRO A 172 -12.38 -3.49 7.81
N ARG A 173 -11.37 -3.96 8.54
CA ARG A 173 -10.59 -3.13 9.45
C ARG A 173 -9.65 -2.20 8.66
N THR A 174 -9.64 -0.93 9.02
CA THR A 174 -8.82 0.11 8.37
C THR A 174 -7.37 0.12 8.84
N ASP A 175 -7.06 -0.55 9.95
CA ASP A 175 -5.69 -0.76 10.45
C ASP A 175 -4.91 -1.76 9.58
N THR A 176 -5.60 -2.76 9.04
CA THR A 176 -5.01 -3.83 8.24
C THR A 176 -4.70 -3.33 6.83
N LEU A 177 -5.63 -2.57 6.25
CA LEU A 177 -5.50 -1.98 4.93
C LEU A 177 -6.18 -0.61 4.93
N SER A 178 -5.52 0.42 4.42
CA SER A 178 -6.12 1.71 4.07
C SER A 178 -5.65 2.16 2.68
N PHE A 179 -6.44 2.99 2.01
CA PHE A 179 -6.09 3.51 0.69
C PHE A 179 -5.77 4.99 0.77
N VAL A 180 -4.76 5.44 0.01
CA VAL A 180 -4.39 6.85 -0.09
C VAL A 180 -4.20 7.22 -1.54
N LEU A 181 -4.86 8.29 -1.98
CA LEU A 181 -4.58 8.93 -3.25
C LEU A 181 -3.53 10.01 -3.03
N ARG A 182 -2.40 9.90 -3.71
CA ARG A 182 -1.29 10.87 -3.67
C ARG A 182 -0.92 11.32 -5.06
N GLU A 183 -0.34 12.51 -5.14
CA GLU A 183 0.42 12.90 -6.32
C GLU A 183 1.66 11.99 -6.43
N HIS A 184 1.84 11.39 -7.60
CA HIS A 184 2.96 10.54 -7.94
C HIS A 184 4.03 11.41 -8.58
N GLU A 185 5.09 11.70 -7.83
CA GLU A 185 6.31 12.25 -8.40
C GLU A 185 7.01 11.13 -9.18
N THR A 186 6.73 11.06 -10.48
CA THR A 186 7.50 10.28 -11.44
C THR A 186 8.92 10.85 -11.45
N GLY A 187 9.82 10.34 -10.60
CA GLY A 187 11.19 10.85 -10.63
C GLY A 187 12.20 10.37 -9.62
N GLU A 188 11.81 9.80 -8.46
CA GLU A 188 12.86 9.52 -7.46
C GLU A 188 13.87 8.49 -7.95
N TRP A 189 13.43 7.41 -8.63
CA TRP A 189 14.33 6.31 -9.01
C TRP A 189 14.63 6.20 -10.50
N GLU A 190 13.73 6.67 -11.37
CA GLU A 190 13.95 6.71 -12.82
C GLU A 190 14.99 7.76 -13.23
N ALA A 191 15.31 8.70 -12.33
CA ALA A 191 16.38 9.68 -12.52
C ALA A 191 17.79 9.09 -12.33
N PHE A 192 17.92 7.88 -11.76
CA PHE A 192 19.21 7.23 -11.56
C PHE A 192 19.58 6.32 -12.73
N SER A 193 20.86 6.34 -13.08
CA SER A 193 21.43 5.42 -14.05
C SER A 193 21.47 3.98 -13.51
N LEU A 194 21.52 3.00 -14.41
CA LEU A 194 21.60 1.57 -14.02
C LEU A 194 22.74 1.26 -13.02
N PRO A 195 23.96 1.82 -13.16
CA PRO A 195 25.02 1.63 -12.16
C PRO A 195 24.69 2.21 -10.78
N GLU A 196 23.97 3.35 -10.72
CA GLU A 196 23.55 3.96 -9.46
C GLU A 196 22.49 3.09 -8.78
N LEU A 197 21.53 2.56 -9.55
CA LEU A 197 20.55 1.57 -9.07
C LEU A 197 21.23 0.30 -8.52
N GLN A 198 22.25 -0.22 -9.21
CA GLN A 198 23.04 -1.36 -8.71
C GLN A 198 23.77 -1.04 -7.41
N ASN A 199 24.26 0.19 -7.25
CA ASN A 199 24.88 0.63 -6.01
C ASN A 199 23.86 0.71 -4.86
N PHE A 200 22.65 1.22 -5.12
CA PHE A 200 21.57 1.21 -4.15
C PHE A 200 21.21 -0.21 -3.72
N LEU A 201 21.07 -1.16 -4.65
CA LEU A 201 20.83 -2.57 -4.32
C LEU A 201 21.92 -3.14 -3.40
N ARG A 202 23.19 -2.90 -3.73
CA ARG A 202 24.32 -3.37 -2.91
C ARG A 202 24.32 -2.74 -1.50
N ILE A 203 23.92 -1.48 -1.37
CA ILE A 203 23.79 -0.81 -0.06
C ILE A 203 22.65 -1.46 0.74
N LEU A 204 21.52 -1.71 0.10
CA LEU A 204 20.36 -2.37 0.72
C LEU A 204 20.70 -3.80 1.16
N ASP A 205 21.36 -4.60 0.33
CA ASP A 205 21.75 -5.97 0.68
C ASP A 205 22.64 -6.00 1.94
N LYS A 206 23.60 -5.06 2.01
CA LYS A 206 24.49 -4.93 3.17
C LYS A 206 23.72 -4.54 4.43
N GLU A 207 22.81 -3.57 4.35
CA GLU A 207 22.02 -3.13 5.50
C GLU A 207 21.02 -4.23 5.95
N GLU A 208 20.45 -5.01 5.03
CA GLU A 208 19.62 -6.17 5.36
C GLU A 208 20.42 -7.22 6.15
N ASP A 209 21.63 -7.54 5.70
CA ASP A 209 22.52 -8.48 6.39
C ASP A 209 22.88 -7.99 7.80
N GLU A 210 23.18 -6.70 7.97
CA GLU A 210 23.48 -6.10 9.27
C GLU A 210 22.27 -6.19 10.23
N GLN A 211 21.06 -5.91 9.73
CA GLN A 211 19.82 -6.05 10.50
C GLN A 211 19.55 -7.50 10.89
N LEU A 212 19.71 -8.44 9.95
CA LEU A 212 19.52 -9.87 10.19
C LEU A 212 20.49 -10.38 11.26
N GLN A 213 21.76 -9.99 11.18
CA GLN A 213 22.74 -10.34 12.21
C GLN A 213 22.39 -9.72 13.57
N GLY A 214 21.85 -8.49 13.59
CA GLY A 214 21.37 -7.84 14.81
C GLY A 214 20.23 -8.62 15.47
N VAL A 215 19.26 -9.09 14.68
CA VAL A 215 18.17 -9.96 15.17
C VAL A 215 18.71 -11.28 15.70
N LYS A 216 19.59 -11.96 14.96
CA LYS A 216 20.22 -13.23 15.38
C LYS A 216 20.95 -13.08 16.70
N ARG A 217 21.73 -12.01 16.87
CA ARG A 217 22.44 -11.70 18.12
C ARG A 217 21.49 -11.49 19.29
N ARG A 218 20.42 -10.70 19.10
CA ARG A 218 19.40 -10.48 20.15
C ARG A 218 18.70 -11.77 20.54
N TYR A 219 18.33 -12.60 19.56
CA TYR A 219 17.72 -13.90 19.82
C TYR A 219 18.67 -14.84 20.58
N ALA A 220 19.94 -14.91 20.17
CA ALA A 220 20.94 -15.73 20.85
C ALA A 220 21.16 -15.28 22.31
N ALA A 221 21.27 -13.97 22.56
CA ALA A 221 21.41 -13.42 23.90
C ALA A 221 20.17 -13.70 24.77
N TYR A 222 18.97 -13.58 24.20
CA TYR A 222 17.74 -13.91 24.91
C TYR A 222 17.64 -15.40 25.25
N ARG A 223 18.01 -16.27 24.29
CA ARG A 223 18.05 -17.72 24.49
C ARG A 223 19.01 -18.11 25.61
N HIS A 224 20.21 -17.51 25.64
CA HIS A 224 21.19 -17.75 26.70
C HIS A 224 20.63 -17.39 28.08
N LYS A 225 20.02 -16.21 28.22
CA LYS A 225 19.40 -15.78 29.49
C LYS A 225 18.27 -16.72 29.92
N LEU A 226 17.49 -17.24 28.97
CA LEU A 226 16.43 -18.19 29.26
C LEU A 226 16.99 -19.54 29.74
N GLU A 227 18.08 -20.01 29.13
CA GLU A 227 18.78 -21.24 29.53
C GLU A 227 19.40 -21.11 30.93
N GLU A 228 20.01 -19.96 31.25
CA GLU A 228 20.50 -19.64 32.59
C GLU A 228 19.37 -19.62 33.64
N ALA A 229 18.23 -19.00 33.30
CA ALA A 229 17.08 -18.99 34.21
C ALA A 229 16.51 -20.40 34.46
N LEU A 230 16.48 -21.26 33.43
CA LEU A 230 16.00 -22.64 33.56
C LEU A 230 16.95 -23.51 34.38
N SER A 231 18.27 -23.32 34.27
CA SER A 231 19.25 -24.09 35.04
C SER A 231 19.25 -23.71 36.53
N GLU A 232 18.98 -22.45 36.87
CA GLU A 232 18.83 -22.00 38.25
C GLU A 232 17.56 -22.52 38.93
N VAL A 233 16.47 -22.72 38.18
CA VAL A 233 15.22 -23.32 38.68
C VAL A 233 15.36 -24.83 38.95
N TRP A 234 16.33 -25.50 38.33
CA TRP A 234 16.47 -26.97 38.38
C TRP A 234 17.47 -27.51 39.40
N LYS A 235 17.95 -26.69 40.34
CA LYS A 235 18.76 -27.18 41.48
C LYS A 235 17.86 -27.97 42.43
N PRO A 236 17.99 -29.31 42.56
CA PRO A 236 17.28 -30.06 43.60
C PRO A 236 17.90 -29.69 44.95
N GLY A 237 17.06 -29.29 45.90
CA GLY A 237 17.47 -29.09 47.30
C GLY A 237 17.84 -30.38 48.00
#